data_AF-A0A7S1CZ58-F1
#
_entry.id   AF-A0A7S1CZ58-F1
#
_cell.length_a   1.000
_cell.length_b   1.000
_cell.length_c   1.000
_cell.angle_alpha   90.00
_cell.angle_beta   90.00
_cell.angle_gamma   90.00
#
_symmetry.space_group_name_H-M   'P 1'
#
loop_
_entity.id
_entity.type
_entity.pdbx_description
1 polymer ?
#
loop_
_entity_poly.entity_id
_entity_poly.type
_entity_poly.pdbx_seq_one_letter_code
_entity_poly.pdbx_strand_id
1 'polypeptide(L)'
;IHIACSAKKPSFDVIQLLLDADDADKHTLNKADAHQRLPLHLALCHRADKHVVKALLSYQKEAQIHYEDKERSYPLHYACKFGCSAEVIELLLETEEEAHSYESDGNLASITKRDIFGHRPLYYAVRDGLSPDVVNALLQG
;
A
#
# COMPACT_ATOMS: atom_id res chain seq x y z
N ILE A 1 -7.21 14.59 0.56
CA ILE A 1 -5.89 13.94 0.44
C ILE A 1 -5.71 13.12 -0.86
N HIS A 2 -6.75 12.47 -1.41
CA HIS A 2 -6.65 11.69 -2.66
C HIS A 2 -6.00 12.44 -3.82
N ILE A 3 -6.40 13.70 -4.04
CA ILE A 3 -5.82 14.54 -5.10
C ILE A 3 -4.30 14.68 -4.93
N ALA A 4 -3.84 14.93 -3.70
CA ALA A 4 -2.41 15.05 -3.40
C ALA A 4 -1.66 13.71 -3.62
N CYS A 5 -2.29 12.58 -3.28
CA CYS A 5 -1.72 11.25 -3.53
C CYS A 5 -1.76 10.83 -5.00
N SER A 6 -2.69 11.38 -5.80
CA SER A 6 -2.79 11.16 -7.24
C SER A 6 -1.89 12.08 -8.08
N ALA A 7 -1.13 12.96 -7.44
CA ALA A 7 -0.18 13.81 -8.14
C ALA A 7 0.95 12.95 -8.73
N LYS A 8 1.51 13.36 -9.89
CA LYS A 8 2.62 12.65 -10.57
C LYS A 8 3.83 12.41 -9.64
N LYS A 9 4.04 13.30 -8.67
CA LYS A 9 5.00 13.14 -7.58
C LYS A 9 4.34 13.64 -6.29
N PRO A 10 3.77 12.75 -5.48
CA PRO A 10 3.16 13.14 -4.21
C PRO A 10 4.21 13.83 -3.32
N SER A 11 3.86 14.98 -2.75
CA SER A 11 4.76 15.75 -1.88
C SER A 11 4.55 15.33 -0.43
N PHE A 12 5.63 14.92 0.23
CA PHE A 12 5.64 14.62 1.66
C PHE A 12 5.08 15.79 2.47
N ASP A 13 5.60 17.00 2.28
CA ASP A 13 5.19 18.18 3.05
C ASP A 13 3.69 18.45 2.93
N VAL A 14 3.14 18.38 1.71
CA VAL A 14 1.71 18.59 1.47
C VAL A 14 0.87 17.48 2.11
N ILE A 15 1.31 16.22 2.01
CA ILE A 15 0.59 15.09 2.60
C ILE A 15 0.63 15.19 4.13
N GLN A 16 1.78 15.50 4.71
CA GLN A 16 1.95 15.67 6.15
C GLN A 16 1.07 16.81 6.67
N LEU A 17 1.09 17.97 6.01
CA LEU A 17 0.22 19.10 6.37
C LEU A 17 -1.27 18.74 6.31
N LEU A 18 -1.68 17.94 5.33
CA LEU A 18 -3.07 17.48 5.23
C LEU A 18 -3.41 16.52 6.36
N LEU A 19 -2.53 15.57 6.68
CA LEU A 19 -2.72 14.60 7.77
C LEU A 19 -2.78 15.30 9.14
N ASP A 20 -1.88 16.26 9.38
CA ASP A 20 -1.82 17.05 10.63
C ASP A 20 -3.05 17.93 10.82
N ALA A 21 -3.69 18.34 9.71
CA ALA A 21 -4.92 19.12 9.72
C ALA A 21 -6.20 18.28 9.83
N ASP A 22 -6.13 16.95 9.69
CA ASP A 22 -7.30 16.09 9.93
C ASP A 22 -7.62 16.04 11.41
N ASP A 23 -8.90 16.12 11.72
CA ASP A 23 -9.38 15.88 13.06
C ASP A 23 -9.20 14.39 13.35
N ALA A 24 -8.29 14.05 14.28
CA ALA A 24 -7.90 12.68 14.59
C ALA A 24 -9.10 11.78 14.91
N ASP A 25 -10.20 12.35 15.41
CA ASP A 25 -11.42 11.64 15.77
C ASP A 25 -12.34 11.33 14.57
N LYS A 26 -12.16 12.02 13.44
CA LYS A 26 -13.06 11.90 12.27
C LYS A 26 -12.52 11.03 11.13
N HIS A 27 -11.20 10.80 11.09
CA HIS A 27 -10.53 9.96 10.09
C HIS A 27 -11.01 10.20 8.66
N THR A 28 -11.23 11.46 8.30
CA THR A 28 -11.94 11.79 7.06
C THR A 28 -11.07 11.57 5.83
N LEU A 29 -9.75 11.59 6.03
CA LEU A 29 -8.78 11.50 4.96
C LEU A 29 -8.55 10.08 4.45
N ASN A 30 -8.78 9.04 5.25
CA ASN A 30 -8.61 7.65 4.81
C ASN A 30 -9.87 7.04 4.17
N LYS A 31 -10.77 7.86 3.63
CA LYS A 31 -11.95 7.34 2.92
C LYS A 31 -11.57 6.75 1.58
N ALA A 32 -12.26 5.71 1.15
CA ALA A 32 -12.03 5.13 -0.17
C ALA A 32 -12.68 5.99 -1.27
N ASP A 33 -12.05 6.05 -2.46
CA ASP A 33 -12.62 6.71 -3.62
C ASP A 33 -13.74 5.88 -4.28
N ALA A 34 -14.27 6.32 -5.43
CA ALA A 34 -15.31 5.61 -6.17
C ALA A 34 -14.89 4.20 -6.65
N HIS A 35 -13.60 3.87 -6.62
CA HIS A 35 -13.03 2.55 -6.93
C HIS A 35 -12.63 1.76 -5.69
N GLN A 36 -13.08 2.19 -4.51
CA GLN A 36 -12.65 1.65 -3.22
C GLN A 36 -11.13 1.77 -3.01
N ARG A 37 -10.49 2.79 -3.58
CA ARG A 37 -9.05 3.02 -3.37
C ARG A 37 -8.85 4.01 -2.24
N LEU A 38 -8.11 3.57 -1.23
CA LEU A 38 -7.55 4.45 -0.21
C LEU A 38 -6.49 5.41 -0.80
N PRO A 39 -6.18 6.52 -0.12
CA PRO A 39 -5.08 7.41 -0.53
C PRO A 39 -3.75 6.66 -0.73
N LEU A 40 -3.48 5.63 0.08
CA LEU A 40 -2.31 4.75 -0.06
C LEU A 40 -2.24 4.06 -1.43
N HIS A 41 -3.36 3.52 -1.95
CA HIS A 41 -3.39 2.92 -3.28
C HIS A 41 -3.02 3.93 -4.37
N LEU A 42 -3.51 5.17 -4.25
CA LEU A 42 -3.21 6.23 -5.21
C LEU A 42 -1.72 6.64 -5.14
N ALA A 43 -1.17 6.77 -3.93
CA ALA A 43 0.24 7.08 -3.75
C ALA A 43 1.15 6.00 -4.38
N LEU A 44 0.81 4.72 -4.19
CA LEU A 44 1.55 3.59 -4.78
C LEU A 44 1.40 3.51 -6.31
N CYS A 45 0.21 3.83 -6.84
CA CYS A 45 -0.02 3.97 -8.29
C CYS A 45 0.96 4.98 -8.93
N HIS A 46 1.29 6.05 -8.20
CA HIS A 46 2.21 7.09 -8.65
C HIS A 46 3.64 6.91 -8.12
N ARG A 47 4.00 5.74 -7.59
CA ARG A 47 5.34 5.41 -7.09
C ARG A 47 5.84 6.45 -6.08
N ALA A 48 4.97 6.82 -5.15
CA ALA A 48 5.34 7.71 -4.04
C ALA A 48 6.56 7.18 -3.31
N ASP A 49 7.39 8.09 -2.82
CA ASP A 49 8.57 7.72 -2.05
C ASP A 49 8.20 7.09 -0.69
N LYS A 50 9.20 6.45 -0.07
CA LYS A 50 9.05 5.80 1.24
C LYS A 50 8.50 6.74 2.32
N HIS A 51 8.85 8.04 2.29
CA HIS A 51 8.43 8.99 3.32
C HIS A 51 6.94 9.28 3.21
N VAL A 52 6.43 9.48 1.99
CA VAL A 52 5.00 9.63 1.73
C VAL A 52 4.23 8.38 2.16
N VAL A 53 4.69 7.19 1.75
CA VAL A 53 4.04 5.92 2.09
C VAL A 53 4.03 5.71 3.60
N LYS A 54 5.15 6.00 4.29
CA LYS A 54 5.24 5.92 5.75
C LYS A 54 4.32 6.90 6.46
N ALA A 55 4.23 8.14 5.97
CA ALA A 55 3.31 9.14 6.53
C ALA A 55 1.86 8.66 6.43
N LEU A 56 1.45 8.16 5.25
CA LEU A 56 0.11 7.61 5.07
C LEU A 56 -0.14 6.42 6.01
N LEU A 57 0.79 5.47 6.10
CA LEU A 57 0.67 4.28 6.96
C LEU A 57 0.64 4.61 8.45
N SER A 58 1.16 5.75 8.89
CA SER A 58 1.05 6.17 10.29
C SER A 58 -0.40 6.42 10.75
N TYR A 59 -1.36 6.48 9.81
CA TYR A 59 -2.75 6.79 10.06
C TYR A 59 -3.66 5.57 9.81
N GLN A 60 -4.07 4.82 10.83
CA GLN A 60 -4.85 3.58 10.67
C GLN A 60 -4.13 2.49 9.85
N LYS A 61 -2.86 2.24 10.19
CA LYS A 61 -1.96 1.30 9.53
C LYS A 61 -2.61 -0.04 9.18
N GLU A 62 -3.22 -0.68 10.18
CA GLU A 62 -3.80 -2.02 10.11
C GLU A 62 -4.98 -2.06 9.14
N ALA A 63 -5.84 -1.04 9.18
CA ALA A 63 -6.99 -0.93 8.28
C ALA A 63 -6.56 -0.66 6.83
N GLN A 64 -5.43 0.03 6.63
CA GLN A 64 -4.94 0.38 5.28
C GLN A 64 -4.21 -0.77 4.59
N ILE A 65 -3.32 -1.47 5.30
CA ILE A 65 -2.42 -2.46 4.69
C ILE A 65 -3.18 -3.67 4.12
N HIS A 66 -4.36 -3.97 4.68
CA HIS A 66 -5.23 -5.06 4.26
C HIS A 66 -6.49 -4.59 3.50
N TYR A 67 -6.58 -3.30 3.13
CA TYR A 67 -7.73 -2.80 2.40
C TYR A 67 -7.64 -3.22 0.92
N GLU A 68 -8.60 -3.97 0.42
CA GLU A 68 -8.69 -4.28 -1.00
C GLU A 68 -9.55 -3.26 -1.75
N ASP A 69 -9.14 -2.88 -2.95
CA ASP A 69 -9.97 -2.06 -3.84
C ASP A 69 -11.05 -2.89 -4.57
N LYS A 70 -11.79 -2.27 -5.50
CA LYS A 70 -12.80 -2.98 -6.32
C LYS A 70 -12.22 -4.11 -7.19
N GLU A 71 -10.91 -4.08 -7.47
CA GLU A 71 -10.19 -5.13 -8.19
C GLU A 71 -9.61 -6.18 -7.24
N ARG A 72 -10.02 -6.18 -5.96
CA ARG A 72 -9.47 -7.04 -4.91
C ARG A 72 -7.94 -6.91 -4.78
N SER A 73 -7.42 -5.75 -5.18
CA SER A 73 -6.00 -5.45 -5.15
C SER A 73 -5.67 -4.73 -3.84
N TYR A 74 -4.74 -5.33 -3.10
CA TYR A 74 -4.18 -4.76 -1.87
C TYR A 74 -3.09 -3.72 -2.21
N PRO A 75 -2.65 -2.89 -1.25
CA PRO A 75 -1.51 -1.98 -1.43
C PRO A 75 -0.27 -2.69 -2.01
N LEU A 76 0.05 -3.91 -1.55
CA LEU A 76 1.18 -4.68 -2.08
C LEU A 76 1.04 -5.04 -3.57
N HIS A 77 -0.19 -5.30 -4.05
CA HIS A 77 -0.44 -5.51 -5.49
C HIS A 77 -0.09 -4.24 -6.28
N TYR A 78 -0.52 -3.08 -5.79
CA TYR A 78 -0.20 -1.79 -6.41
C TYR A 78 1.31 -1.53 -6.42
N ALA A 79 1.99 -1.73 -5.29
CA ALA A 79 3.43 -1.51 -5.20
C ALA A 79 4.21 -2.34 -6.24
N CYS A 80 3.83 -3.61 -6.42
CA CYS A 80 4.44 -4.49 -7.42
C CYS A 80 4.02 -4.12 -8.85
N LYS A 81 2.72 -3.94 -9.11
CA LYS A 81 2.13 -3.62 -10.44
C LYS A 81 2.65 -2.31 -11.02
N PHE A 82 2.95 -1.34 -10.16
CA PHE A 82 3.45 -0.04 -10.61
C PHE A 82 4.97 0.08 -10.47
N GLY A 83 5.67 -0.90 -9.90
CA GLY A 83 7.13 -0.86 -9.77
C GLY A 83 7.59 0.21 -8.78
N CYS A 84 7.06 0.20 -7.56
CA CYS A 84 7.58 1.00 -6.46
C CYS A 84 9.01 0.57 -6.09
N SER A 85 9.73 1.42 -5.36
CA SER A 85 11.09 1.09 -4.90
C SER A 85 11.08 -0.11 -3.95
N ALA A 86 12.20 -0.84 -3.90
CA ALA A 86 12.38 -1.96 -2.97
C ALA A 86 12.08 -1.53 -1.52
N GLU A 87 12.57 -0.35 -1.12
CA GLU A 87 12.34 0.18 0.23
C GLU A 87 10.85 0.43 0.57
N VAL A 88 10.01 0.71 -0.43
CA VAL A 88 8.55 0.87 -0.24
C VAL A 88 7.90 -0.50 -0.10
N ILE A 89 8.33 -1.48 -0.90
CA ILE A 89 7.80 -2.84 -0.83
C ILE A 89 8.18 -3.49 0.50
N GLU A 90 9.44 -3.37 0.91
CA GLU A 90 9.93 -3.79 2.22
C GLU A 90 9.15 -3.13 3.35
N LEU A 91 8.93 -1.81 3.30
CA LEU A 91 8.12 -1.10 4.29
C LEU A 91 6.70 -1.68 4.38
N LEU A 92 6.06 -2.01 3.25
CA LEU A 92 4.73 -2.61 3.26
C LEU A 92 4.74 -4.01 3.87
N LEU A 93 5.74 -4.84 3.57
CA LEU A 93 5.89 -6.18 4.13
C LEU A 93 6.14 -6.13 5.65
N GLU A 94 7.08 -5.30 6.10
CA GLU A 94 7.37 -5.07 7.52
C GLU A 94 6.10 -4.60 8.26
N THR A 95 5.39 -3.63 7.68
CA THR A 95 4.12 -3.11 8.21
C THR A 95 3.08 -4.21 8.37
N GLU A 96 3.04 -5.13 7.40
CA GLU A 96 2.15 -6.27 7.42
C GLU A 96 2.53 -7.25 8.52
N GLU A 97 3.80 -7.66 8.62
CA GLU A 97 4.30 -8.56 9.67
C GLU A 97 4.01 -8.02 11.08
N GLU A 98 4.20 -6.71 11.28
CA GLU A 98 3.84 -6.03 12.54
C GLU A 98 2.33 -6.09 12.83
N ALA A 99 1.50 -6.09 11.79
CA ALA A 99 0.05 -6.23 11.91
C ALA A 99 -0.37 -7.71 12.12
N HIS A 100 0.44 -8.70 11.77
CA HIS A 100 0.06 -10.12 11.93
C HIS A 100 -0.02 -10.60 13.39
N SER A 101 0.33 -9.78 14.39
CA SER A 101 0.30 -10.20 15.80
C SER A 101 -1.12 -10.30 16.42
N TYR A 102 -2.20 -10.02 15.67
CA TYR A 102 -3.56 -9.94 16.24
C TYR A 102 -4.63 -10.89 15.67
N GLU A 103 -4.36 -11.72 14.64
CA GLU A 103 -5.36 -12.68 14.12
C GLU A 103 -4.84 -14.12 13.96
N SER A 104 -5.61 -15.06 14.54
CA SER A 104 -5.28 -16.50 14.66
C SER A 104 -5.56 -17.33 13.40
N ASP A 105 -6.19 -16.77 12.37
CA ASP A 105 -6.44 -17.47 11.11
C ASP A 105 -5.42 -16.97 10.09
N GLY A 106 -4.39 -17.80 9.83
CA GLY A 106 -3.22 -17.52 8.97
C GLY A 106 -3.54 -17.26 7.48
N ASN A 107 -4.40 -16.27 7.23
CA ASN A 107 -5.02 -15.98 5.96
C ASN A 107 -4.90 -14.48 5.62
N LEU A 108 -3.98 -13.75 6.30
CA LEU A 108 -3.86 -12.29 6.23
C LEU A 108 -2.67 -11.79 5.39
N ALA A 109 -1.84 -12.68 4.85
CA ALA A 109 -0.68 -12.28 4.06
C ALA A 109 -1.09 -11.89 2.62
N SER A 110 -1.19 -10.59 2.35
CA SER A 110 -1.50 -9.96 1.06
C SER A 110 -0.60 -10.48 -0.07
N ILE A 111 0.61 -10.91 0.28
CA ILE A 111 1.61 -11.59 -0.56
C ILE A 111 1.07 -12.86 -1.26
N THR A 112 0.14 -13.59 -0.63
CA THR A 112 -0.42 -14.83 -1.18
C THR A 112 -1.79 -14.67 -1.84
N LYS A 113 -2.47 -13.54 -1.58
CA LYS A 113 -3.81 -13.25 -2.09
C LYS A 113 -3.79 -12.98 -3.58
N ARG A 114 -4.91 -13.29 -4.22
CA ARG A 114 -5.11 -13.07 -5.65
C ARG A 114 -6.13 -11.95 -5.85
N ASP A 115 -5.80 -11.03 -6.74
CA ASP A 115 -6.72 -10.02 -7.23
C ASP A 115 -7.83 -10.62 -8.13
N ILE A 116 -8.71 -9.78 -8.69
CA ILE A 116 -9.78 -10.23 -9.61
C ILE A 116 -9.26 -10.93 -10.87
N PHE A 117 -8.00 -10.69 -11.25
CA PHE A 117 -7.36 -11.31 -12.40
C PHE A 117 -6.71 -12.65 -12.04
N GLY A 118 -6.76 -13.05 -10.77
CA GLY A 118 -6.12 -14.27 -10.27
C GLY A 118 -4.61 -14.10 -10.03
N HIS A 119 -4.08 -12.87 -10.05
CA HIS A 119 -2.66 -12.59 -9.89
C HIS A 119 -2.32 -12.25 -8.45
N ARG A 120 -1.16 -12.72 -8.00
CA ARG A 120 -0.53 -12.34 -6.73
C ARG A 120 0.36 -11.11 -6.94
N PRO A 121 0.78 -10.40 -5.88
CA PRO A 121 1.79 -9.34 -6.01
C PRO A 121 3.07 -9.83 -6.71
N LEU A 122 3.51 -11.05 -6.41
CA LEU A 122 4.66 -11.70 -7.06
C LEU A 122 4.53 -11.79 -8.59
N TYR A 123 3.33 -12.03 -9.12
CA TYR A 123 3.11 -12.07 -10.57
C TYR A 123 3.51 -10.75 -11.22
N TYR A 124 3.11 -9.63 -10.63
CA TYR A 124 3.45 -8.31 -11.12
C TYR A 124 4.94 -8.00 -10.99
N ALA A 125 5.55 -8.36 -9.84
CA ALA A 125 6.97 -8.17 -9.61
C ALA A 125 7.82 -8.90 -10.66
N VAL A 126 7.46 -10.14 -11.00
CA VAL A 126 8.15 -10.93 -12.04
C VAL A 126 7.85 -10.42 -13.45
N ARG A 127 6.57 -10.14 -13.77
CA ARG A 127 6.15 -9.68 -15.10
C ARG A 127 6.84 -8.37 -15.50
N ASP A 128 6.94 -7.44 -14.57
CA ASP A 128 7.48 -6.10 -14.84
C ASP A 128 8.99 -6.01 -14.56
N GLY A 129 9.63 -7.13 -14.21
CA GLY A 129 11.08 -7.22 -14.03
C GLY A 129 11.61 -6.39 -12.86
N LEU A 130 10.92 -6.41 -11.72
CA LEU A 130 11.40 -5.77 -10.48
C LEU A 130 12.70 -6.44 -10.00
N SER A 131 13.44 -5.78 -9.10
CA SER A 131 14.74 -6.26 -8.66
C SER A 131 14.67 -7.66 -8.03
N PRO A 132 15.73 -8.48 -8.13
CA PRO A 132 15.80 -9.78 -7.48
C PRO A 132 15.52 -9.70 -5.98
N ASP A 133 15.92 -8.61 -5.32
CA ASP A 133 15.68 -8.39 -3.90
C ASP A 133 14.18 -8.32 -3.57
N VAL A 134 13.41 -7.57 -4.38
CA VAL A 134 11.95 -7.50 -4.25
C VAL A 134 11.31 -8.86 -4.50
N VAL A 135 11.75 -9.57 -5.55
CA VAL A 135 11.23 -10.90 -5.86
C VAL A 135 11.53 -11.88 -4.72
N ASN A 136 12.73 -11.83 -4.14
CA ASN A 136 13.11 -12.64 -2.99
C ASN A 136 12.28 -12.31 -1.75
N ALA A 137 12.07 -11.03 -1.45
CA ALA A 137 11.21 -10.61 -0.34
C ALA A 137 9.79 -11.17 -0.50
N LEU A 138 9.25 -11.14 -1.72
CA LEU A 138 7.93 -11.71 -2.05
C LEU A 138 7.87 -13.24 -2.11
N LEU A 139 9.02 -13.93 -2.07
CA LEU A 139 9.10 -15.39 -1.99
C LEU A 139 9.28 -15.91 -0.56
N GLN A 140 9.76 -15.05 0.35
CA GLN A 140 10.07 -15.42 1.74
C GLN A 140 8.90 -15.20 2.72
N GLY A 141 7.93 -14.33 2.38
CA GLY A 141 6.68 -14.17 3.13
C GLY A 141 5.56 -15.08 2.63
#